data_AF-A0A348V466-F1
#
_entry.id   AF-A0A348V466-F1
#
_cell.length_a   1.000
_cell.length_b   1.000
_cell.length_c   1.000
_cell.angle_alpha   90.00
_cell.angle_beta   90.00
_cell.angle_gamma   90.00
#
_symmetry.space_group_name_H-M   'P 1'
#
loop_
_entity.id
_entity.type
_entity.pdbx_description
1 polymer ?
#
loop_
_entity_poly.entity_id
_entity_poly.type
_entity_poly.pdbx_seq_one_letter_code
_entity_poly.pdbx_strand_id
1 'polypeptide(L)'
;MPKNKGPYIRILTMMFCILCLLYSQPLKQGSAAGLLSTYEEDFWSSLIYGQPQVSSNLNIQFVTDEADAVLSILQKIKAGIIVDEAAWDRLFATEGYIRLKKREAGMKRPFGDEEFRKFVLSPELLAKTDALAETLAKWKGADMKAAAVRALAYLPAGTMIRAKIYPVIKPKTNSFVFELETDPAIFLYLNPEMNATQLENTVAHELHHIGLAAACLPVYESEEYKKKPPEVRA
;
A
#
# COMPACT_ATOMS: atom_id res chain seq x y z
N MET A 1 -4.03 8.24 44.40
CA MET A 1 -3.84 9.46 43.58
C MET A 1 -3.13 9.09 42.29
N PRO A 2 -3.73 9.33 41.12
CA PRO A 2 -3.20 8.90 39.83
C PRO A 2 -2.23 9.93 39.25
N LYS A 3 -1.11 9.49 38.67
CA LYS A 3 -0.29 10.34 37.81
C LYS A 3 -0.65 10.08 36.35
N ASN A 4 -1.34 11.06 35.81
CA ASN A 4 -1.71 11.27 34.43
C ASN A 4 -0.45 11.43 33.56
N LYS A 5 -0.31 10.65 32.49
CA LYS A 5 0.54 10.99 31.34
C LYS A 5 -0.25 10.67 30.06
N GLY A 6 -0.72 11.76 29.45
CA GLY A 6 -1.48 11.78 28.21
C GLY A 6 -0.62 11.58 26.95
N PRO A 7 -1.25 11.74 25.77
CA PRO A 7 -0.90 11.04 24.54
C PRO A 7 -0.01 11.88 23.61
N TYR A 8 1.15 11.35 23.20
CA TYR A 8 2.04 11.98 22.21
C TYR A 8 2.38 11.05 21.04
N ILE A 9 1.41 10.27 20.57
CA ILE A 9 1.54 9.49 19.33
C ILE A 9 0.30 9.74 18.48
N ARG A 10 0.06 11.00 18.07
CA ARG A 10 -1.00 11.33 17.09
C ARG A 10 -0.73 12.52 16.17
N ILE A 11 0.43 13.18 16.24
CA ILE A 11 0.65 14.43 15.49
C ILE A 11 1.48 14.23 14.20
N LEU A 12 2.28 13.17 14.06
CA LEU A 12 3.15 13.03 12.88
C LEU A 12 2.42 12.58 11.60
N THR A 13 1.24 11.97 11.70
CA THR A 13 0.50 11.47 10.53
C THR A 13 -0.40 12.53 9.88
N MET A 14 -0.76 13.61 10.59
CA MET A 14 -1.81 14.53 10.15
C MET A 14 -1.28 15.77 9.41
N MET A 15 0.00 16.13 9.57
CA MET A 15 0.57 17.36 8.98
C MET A 15 1.06 17.21 7.53
N PHE A 16 1.16 15.99 7.00
CA PHE A 16 1.59 15.76 5.60
C PHE A 16 0.43 15.66 4.60
N CYS A 17 -0.82 15.51 5.06
CA CYS A 17 -2.01 15.49 4.18
C CYS A 17 -2.25 16.80 3.41
N ILE A 18 -1.74 17.95 3.89
CA ILE A 18 -2.06 19.26 3.31
C ILE A 18 -1.08 19.66 2.19
N LEU A 19 0.18 19.18 2.20
CA LEU A 19 1.15 19.61 1.19
C LEU A 19 0.99 18.92 -0.17
N CYS A 20 0.45 17.70 -0.24
CA CYS A 20 0.27 16.98 -1.52
C CYS A 20 -0.94 17.46 -2.34
N LEU A 21 -1.90 18.18 -1.75
CA LEU A 21 -3.06 18.73 -2.47
C LEU A 21 -2.75 20.02 -3.24
N LEU A 22 -1.61 20.68 -2.99
CA LEU A 22 -1.29 21.99 -3.56
C LEU A 22 -0.40 21.95 -4.82
N TYR A 23 0.08 20.79 -5.27
CA TYR A 23 0.99 20.66 -6.42
C TYR A 23 0.41 19.90 -7.63
N SER A 24 -0.92 19.89 -7.79
CA SER A 24 -1.57 19.43 -9.03
C SER A 24 -1.91 20.62 -9.93
N GLN A 25 -0.93 21.05 -10.73
CA GLN A 25 -1.16 21.91 -11.91
C GLN A 25 -0.50 21.24 -13.14
N PRO A 26 -1.20 21.13 -14.29
CA PRO A 26 -0.61 20.57 -15.50
C PRO A 26 0.32 21.58 -16.18
N LEU A 27 1.51 21.14 -16.58
CA LEU A 27 2.43 21.92 -17.40
C LEU A 27 1.84 22.16 -18.79
N LYS A 28 1.66 23.44 -19.15
CA LYS A 28 1.25 23.89 -20.49
C LYS A 28 2.33 23.55 -21.53
N GLN A 29 1.94 22.90 -22.63
CA GLN A 29 2.76 22.75 -23.83
C GLN A 29 2.89 24.09 -24.55
N GLY A 30 4.12 24.57 -24.74
CA GLY A 30 4.46 25.69 -25.60
C GLY A 30 5.06 25.18 -26.91
N SER A 31 4.44 25.56 -28.03
CA SER A 31 4.91 25.38 -29.40
C SER A 31 5.94 26.45 -29.75
N ALA A 32 7.05 26.06 -30.39
CA ALA A 32 7.84 26.95 -31.24
C ALA A 32 8.50 26.12 -32.36
N ALA A 33 8.21 26.51 -33.59
CA ALA A 33 8.79 25.98 -34.82
C ALA A 33 9.90 26.92 -35.34
N GLY A 34 10.88 26.34 -36.05
CA GLY A 34 11.96 27.01 -36.79
C GLY A 34 13.26 27.12 -35.99
N LEU A 35 14.46 26.81 -36.49
CA LEU A 35 14.97 26.74 -37.87
C LEU A 35 16.18 25.77 -37.95
N LEU A 36 16.43 25.30 -39.17
CA LEU A 36 17.49 24.40 -39.66
C LEU A 36 18.92 24.70 -39.17
N SER A 37 19.74 23.65 -39.00
CA SER A 37 20.87 23.35 -39.91
C SER A 37 21.91 22.42 -39.26
N THR A 38 22.07 21.24 -39.89
CA THR A 38 23.30 20.47 -40.08
C THR A 38 24.12 20.10 -38.84
N TYR A 39 23.94 18.88 -38.32
CA TYR A 39 24.99 17.92 -37.88
C TYR A 39 24.27 16.59 -37.50
N GLU A 40 23.58 16.00 -38.47
CA GLU A 40 23.10 14.60 -38.46
C GLU A 40 24.23 13.79 -39.11
N GLU A 41 24.87 12.81 -38.47
CA GLU A 41 24.46 11.40 -38.60
C GLU A 41 25.25 10.44 -37.66
N ASP A 42 26.06 10.90 -36.71
CA ASP A 42 26.94 10.01 -35.91
C ASP A 42 26.59 9.87 -34.41
N PHE A 43 25.50 10.49 -33.95
CA PHE A 43 25.09 10.46 -32.53
C PHE A 43 23.92 9.49 -32.24
N TRP A 44 23.17 9.08 -33.27
CA TRP A 44 21.92 8.32 -33.09
C TRP A 44 22.07 6.80 -33.04
N SER A 45 23.24 6.24 -33.37
CA SER A 45 23.51 4.80 -33.25
C SER A 45 23.84 4.33 -31.82
N SER A 46 23.97 5.26 -30.86
CA SER A 46 24.28 4.97 -29.45
C SER A 46 23.07 5.08 -28.50
N LEU A 47 21.89 5.47 -28.98
CA LEU A 47 20.73 5.80 -28.12
C LEU A 47 19.56 4.81 -28.20
N ILE A 48 19.71 3.71 -28.94
CA ILE A 48 18.69 2.64 -28.98
C ILE A 48 19.31 1.38 -28.37
N TYR A 49 19.45 1.33 -27.04
CA TYR A 49 19.34 0.13 -26.19
C TYR A 49 19.55 0.52 -24.71
N GLY A 50 18.81 1.54 -24.26
CA GLY A 50 18.56 1.76 -22.85
C GLY A 50 17.09 1.47 -22.58
N GLN A 51 16.66 0.22 -22.68
CA GLN A 51 15.42 -0.17 -22.01
C GLN A 51 15.54 0.32 -20.57
N PRO A 52 14.61 1.13 -20.02
CA PRO A 52 14.64 1.48 -18.61
C PRO A 52 14.71 0.15 -17.88
N GLN A 53 15.85 -0.12 -17.24
CA GLN A 53 15.96 -1.31 -16.41
C GLN A 53 14.81 -1.17 -15.42
N VAL A 54 13.80 -2.01 -15.57
CA VAL A 54 12.79 -2.20 -14.53
C VAL A 54 13.62 -2.57 -13.32
N SER A 55 13.76 -1.60 -12.43
CA SER A 55 14.87 -1.53 -11.52
C SER A 55 14.93 -2.81 -10.70
N SER A 56 16.11 -3.43 -10.62
CA SER A 56 16.42 -4.57 -9.73
C SER A 56 16.05 -4.34 -8.26
N ASN A 57 15.63 -3.12 -7.93
CA ASN A 57 15.34 -2.60 -6.62
C ASN A 57 13.83 -2.65 -6.28
N LEU A 58 12.97 -3.21 -7.14
CA LEU A 58 11.53 -3.34 -6.89
C LEU A 58 11.09 -4.80 -6.76
N ASN A 59 10.49 -5.15 -5.63
CA ASN A 59 9.78 -6.41 -5.43
C ASN A 59 8.44 -6.13 -4.74
N ILE A 60 7.40 -5.90 -5.55
CA ILE A 60 6.05 -5.60 -5.06
C ILE A 60 5.12 -6.75 -5.45
N GLN A 61 4.32 -7.21 -4.51
CA GLN A 61 3.29 -8.24 -4.75
C GLN A 61 1.92 -7.69 -4.36
N PHE A 62 0.93 -7.90 -5.22
CA PHE A 62 -0.47 -7.55 -4.94
C PHE A 62 -1.22 -8.84 -4.57
N VAL A 63 -1.53 -9.01 -3.29
CA VAL A 63 -2.04 -10.25 -2.70
C VAL A 63 -3.49 -10.06 -2.29
N THR A 64 -4.42 -10.69 -3.02
CA THR A 64 -5.87 -10.46 -2.90
C THR A 64 -6.63 -11.62 -2.24
N ASP A 65 -5.91 -12.58 -1.67
CA ASP A 65 -6.44 -13.86 -1.20
C ASP A 65 -7.57 -13.74 -0.18
N GLU A 66 -7.42 -12.86 0.82
CA GLU A 66 -8.44 -12.58 1.84
C GLU A 66 -9.71 -11.99 1.19
N ALA A 67 -9.57 -10.93 0.39
CA ALA A 67 -10.71 -10.29 -0.26
C ALA A 67 -11.43 -11.22 -1.24
N ASP A 68 -10.67 -12.04 -1.99
CA ASP A 68 -11.23 -13.06 -2.89
C ASP A 68 -12.03 -14.12 -2.10
N ALA A 69 -11.50 -14.58 -0.97
CA ALA A 69 -12.18 -15.56 -0.12
C ALA A 69 -13.47 -14.99 0.52
N VAL A 70 -13.43 -13.75 1.03
CA VAL A 70 -14.63 -13.07 1.55
C VAL A 70 -15.68 -12.89 0.45
N LEU A 71 -15.29 -12.40 -0.73
CA LEU A 71 -16.22 -12.20 -1.85
C LEU A 71 -16.83 -13.53 -2.32
N SER A 72 -16.07 -14.62 -2.33
CA SER A 72 -16.59 -15.95 -2.64
C SER A 72 -17.69 -16.38 -1.66
N ILE A 73 -17.50 -16.14 -0.36
CA ILE A 73 -18.52 -16.41 0.67
C ILE A 73 -19.76 -15.53 0.46
N LEU A 74 -19.57 -14.23 0.26
CA LEU A 74 -20.68 -13.30 0.04
C LEU A 74 -21.50 -13.65 -1.21
N GLN A 75 -20.84 -14.04 -2.30
CA GLN A 75 -21.49 -14.48 -3.54
C GLN A 75 -22.30 -15.77 -3.34
N LYS A 76 -21.80 -16.75 -2.58
CA LYS A 76 -22.57 -17.95 -2.21
C LYS A 76 -23.84 -17.57 -1.46
N ILE A 77 -23.73 -16.69 -0.45
CA ILE A 77 -24.88 -16.22 0.34
C ILE A 77 -25.92 -15.54 -0.55
N LYS A 78 -25.48 -14.63 -1.44
CA LYS A 78 -26.38 -13.95 -2.40
C LYS A 78 -27.07 -14.93 -3.34
N ALA A 79 -26.41 -16.01 -3.73
CA ALA A 79 -26.97 -17.06 -4.57
C ALA A 79 -27.88 -18.05 -3.80
N GLY A 80 -28.10 -17.85 -2.50
CA GLY A 80 -28.84 -18.79 -1.66
C GLY A 80 -28.11 -20.12 -1.42
N ILE A 81 -26.80 -20.17 -1.69
CA ILE A 81 -25.96 -21.35 -1.49
C ILE A 81 -25.48 -21.36 -0.05
N ILE A 82 -25.63 -22.51 0.61
CA ILE A 82 -25.13 -22.72 1.98
C ILE A 82 -23.60 -22.62 1.99
N VAL A 83 -23.07 -21.79 2.88
CA VAL A 83 -21.62 -21.65 3.10
C VAL A 83 -21.17 -22.77 4.03
N ASP A 84 -20.34 -23.66 3.50
CA ASP A 84 -19.75 -24.78 4.22
C ASP A 84 -18.53 -24.35 5.06
N GLU A 85 -18.18 -25.16 6.05
CA GLU A 85 -17.04 -24.88 6.94
C GLU A 85 -15.73 -24.75 6.15
N ALA A 86 -15.58 -25.53 5.07
CA ALA A 86 -14.41 -25.44 4.20
C ALA A 86 -14.22 -24.05 3.55
N ALA A 87 -15.29 -23.27 3.33
CA ALA A 87 -15.15 -21.89 2.85
C ALA A 87 -14.54 -20.98 3.92
N TRP A 88 -14.93 -21.17 5.18
CA TRP A 88 -14.36 -20.43 6.32
C TRP A 88 -12.91 -20.82 6.58
N ASP A 89 -12.60 -22.12 6.52
CA ASP A 89 -11.24 -22.62 6.67
C ASP A 89 -10.31 -22.02 5.60
N ARG A 90 -10.77 -21.95 4.35
CA ARG A 90 -10.05 -21.29 3.26
C ARG A 90 -9.80 -19.81 3.55
N LEU A 91 -10.81 -19.07 3.99
CA LEU A 91 -10.67 -17.65 4.35
C LEU A 91 -9.64 -17.46 5.47
N PHE A 92 -9.71 -18.25 6.53
CA PHE A 92 -8.83 -18.09 7.68
C PHE A 92 -7.41 -18.61 7.45
N ALA A 93 -7.20 -19.42 6.42
CA ALA A 93 -5.88 -19.83 5.96
C ALA A 93 -5.20 -18.81 5.03
N THR A 94 -5.91 -17.75 4.59
CA THR A 94 -5.31 -16.72 3.72
C THR A 94 -4.21 -15.95 4.43
N GLU A 95 -3.16 -15.59 3.67
CA GLU A 95 -2.06 -14.77 4.17
C GLU A 95 -2.58 -13.40 4.62
N GLY A 96 -3.46 -12.77 3.82
CA GLY A 96 -4.06 -11.49 4.15
C GLY A 96 -4.79 -11.50 5.50
N TYR A 97 -5.59 -12.54 5.78
CA TYR A 97 -6.30 -12.67 7.06
C TYR A 97 -5.34 -12.91 8.22
N ILE A 98 -4.41 -13.86 8.09
CA ILE A 98 -3.44 -14.20 9.15
C ILE A 98 -2.65 -12.97 9.57
N ARG A 99 -2.18 -12.19 8.60
CA ARG A 99 -1.40 -10.97 8.87
C ARG A 99 -2.25 -9.84 9.42
N LEU A 100 -3.48 -9.66 8.94
CA LEU A 100 -4.43 -8.70 9.52
C LEU A 100 -4.71 -9.02 11.00
N LYS A 101 -4.97 -10.29 11.30
CA LYS A 101 -5.19 -10.79 12.67
C LYS A 101 -3.96 -10.54 13.55
N LYS A 102 -2.76 -10.83 13.06
CA LYS A 102 -1.48 -10.52 13.75
C LYS A 102 -1.37 -9.04 14.09
N ARG A 103 -1.68 -8.15 13.14
CA ARG A 103 -1.65 -6.70 13.36
C ARG A 103 -2.67 -6.24 14.40
N GLU A 104 -3.90 -6.74 14.35
CA GLU A 104 -4.94 -6.35 15.32
C GLU A 104 -4.59 -6.84 16.74
N ALA A 105 -4.02 -8.04 16.86
CA ALA A 105 -3.49 -8.58 18.12
C ALA A 105 -2.36 -7.71 18.69
N GLY A 106 -1.41 -7.26 17.85
CA GLY A 106 -0.35 -6.33 18.25
C GLY A 106 -0.89 -4.98 18.76
N MET A 107 -2.08 -4.59 18.32
CA MET A 107 -2.79 -3.40 18.80
C MET A 107 -3.74 -3.65 19.97
N LYS A 108 -3.74 -4.86 20.54
CA LYS A 108 -4.61 -5.28 21.65
C LYS A 108 -6.10 -5.06 21.34
N ARG A 109 -6.49 -5.25 20.08
CA ARG A 109 -7.88 -5.15 19.63
C ARG A 109 -8.46 -6.56 19.50
N PRO A 110 -9.73 -6.76 19.89
CA PRO A 110 -10.42 -8.01 19.62
C PRO A 110 -10.59 -8.16 18.10
N PHE A 111 -10.04 -9.25 17.56
CA PHE A 111 -10.14 -9.62 16.16
C PHE A 111 -9.90 -11.13 16.04
N GLY A 112 -10.96 -11.90 16.27
CA GLY A 112 -11.00 -13.35 16.16
C GLY A 112 -11.92 -13.82 15.04
N ASP A 113 -11.82 -15.11 14.78
CA ASP A 113 -12.51 -15.77 13.66
C ASP A 113 -14.03 -15.62 13.78
N GLU A 114 -14.59 -15.79 14.98
CA GLU A 114 -16.02 -15.64 15.22
C GLU A 114 -16.53 -14.22 14.96
N GLU A 115 -15.79 -13.19 15.42
CA GLU A 115 -16.17 -11.80 15.17
C GLU A 115 -16.04 -11.44 13.69
N PHE A 116 -15.04 -11.99 13.01
CA PHE A 116 -14.88 -11.81 11.57
C PHE A 116 -15.99 -12.50 10.79
N ARG A 117 -16.41 -13.73 11.17
CA ARG A 117 -17.60 -14.38 10.57
C ARG A 117 -18.84 -13.51 10.72
N LYS A 118 -19.09 -12.99 11.92
CA LYS A 118 -20.24 -12.08 12.18
C LYS A 118 -20.19 -10.85 11.28
N PHE A 119 -19.01 -10.26 11.08
CA PHE A 119 -18.82 -9.17 10.14
C PHE A 119 -19.10 -9.58 8.69
N VAL A 120 -18.55 -10.71 8.23
CA VAL A 120 -18.74 -11.20 6.86
C VAL A 120 -20.23 -11.48 6.58
N LEU A 121 -20.96 -11.99 7.58
CA LEU A 121 -22.39 -12.27 7.50
C LEU A 121 -23.29 -11.04 7.70
N SER A 122 -22.73 -9.86 7.91
CA SER A 122 -23.53 -8.66 8.18
C SER A 122 -24.36 -8.24 6.95
N PRO A 123 -25.62 -7.79 7.15
CA PRO A 123 -26.44 -7.27 6.06
C PRO A 123 -25.77 -6.10 5.30
N GLU A 124 -25.03 -5.26 6.03
CA GLU A 124 -24.33 -4.11 5.48
C GLU A 124 -23.23 -4.52 4.51
N LEU A 125 -22.47 -5.57 4.84
CA LEU A 125 -21.44 -6.08 3.92
C LEU A 125 -22.06 -6.81 2.74
N LEU A 126 -23.11 -7.61 2.98
CA LEU A 126 -23.82 -8.33 1.93
C LEU A 126 -24.39 -7.37 0.87
N ALA A 127 -24.93 -6.23 1.29
CA ALA A 127 -25.43 -5.18 0.39
C ALA A 127 -24.33 -4.57 -0.49
N LYS A 128 -23.05 -4.62 -0.06
CA LYS A 128 -21.89 -4.05 -0.78
C LYS A 128 -21.17 -5.04 -1.68
N THR A 129 -21.59 -6.32 -1.71
CA THR A 129 -20.87 -7.40 -2.41
C THR A 129 -20.49 -7.05 -3.85
N ASP A 130 -21.43 -6.55 -4.65
CA ASP A 130 -21.17 -6.30 -6.08
C ASP A 130 -20.20 -5.14 -6.28
N ALA A 131 -20.38 -4.05 -5.53
CA ALA A 131 -19.48 -2.91 -5.57
C ALA A 131 -18.06 -3.28 -5.14
N LEU A 132 -17.92 -4.12 -4.10
CA LEU A 132 -16.61 -4.62 -3.64
C LEU A 132 -15.97 -5.54 -4.69
N ALA A 133 -16.74 -6.45 -5.31
CA ALA A 133 -16.23 -7.34 -6.35
C ALA A 133 -15.75 -6.56 -7.59
N GLU A 134 -16.53 -5.58 -8.05
CA GLU A 134 -16.14 -4.70 -9.15
C GLU A 134 -14.89 -3.90 -8.82
N THR A 135 -14.81 -3.38 -7.59
CA THR A 135 -13.65 -2.63 -7.11
C THR A 135 -12.39 -3.48 -7.07
N LEU A 136 -12.47 -4.71 -6.54
CA LEU A 136 -11.33 -5.61 -6.50
C LEU A 136 -10.86 -5.97 -7.91
N ALA A 137 -11.80 -6.21 -8.83
CA ALA A 137 -11.47 -6.47 -10.23
C ALA A 137 -10.74 -5.28 -10.88
N LYS A 138 -11.20 -4.05 -10.64
CA LYS A 138 -10.52 -2.83 -11.11
C LYS A 138 -9.12 -2.69 -10.49
N TRP A 139 -8.99 -2.92 -9.19
CA TRP A 139 -7.73 -2.79 -8.47
C TRP A 139 -6.69 -3.83 -8.90
N LYS A 140 -7.12 -5.06 -9.22
CA LYS A 140 -6.26 -6.10 -9.81
C LYS A 140 -5.66 -5.70 -11.17
N GLY A 141 -6.30 -4.79 -11.90
CA GLY A 141 -5.82 -4.25 -13.17
C GLY A 141 -5.00 -2.96 -13.06
N ALA A 142 -4.82 -2.41 -11.85
CA ALA A 142 -4.10 -1.15 -11.66
C ALA A 142 -2.57 -1.33 -11.72
N ASP A 143 -1.85 -0.27 -12.12
CA ASP A 143 -0.41 -0.35 -12.34
C ASP A 143 0.37 -0.10 -11.03
N MET A 144 0.45 -1.14 -10.20
CA MET A 144 1.23 -1.13 -8.94
C MET A 144 2.71 -0.82 -9.19
N LYS A 145 3.22 -1.16 -10.36
CA LYS A 145 4.62 -0.94 -10.72
C LYS A 145 4.87 0.52 -11.04
N ALA A 146 3.98 1.18 -11.79
CA ALA A 146 4.04 2.63 -11.99
C ALA A 146 3.96 3.37 -10.64
N ALA A 147 3.11 2.93 -9.71
CA ALA A 147 3.07 3.47 -8.36
C ALA A 147 4.41 3.33 -7.62
N ALA A 148 5.05 2.16 -7.70
CA ALA A 148 6.36 1.93 -7.09
C ALA A 148 7.48 2.76 -7.73
N VAL A 149 7.48 2.92 -9.05
CA VAL A 149 8.42 3.80 -9.76
C VAL A 149 8.26 5.25 -9.33
N ARG A 150 7.02 5.73 -9.17
CA ARG A 150 6.76 7.07 -8.62
C ARG A 150 7.31 7.23 -7.21
N ALA A 151 7.18 6.21 -6.36
CA ALA A 151 7.76 6.25 -5.01
C ALA A 151 9.29 6.33 -5.03
N LEU A 152 9.96 5.56 -5.89
CA LEU A 152 11.42 5.57 -6.06
C LEU A 152 11.98 6.94 -6.46
N ALA A 153 11.24 7.73 -7.24
CA ALA A 153 11.69 9.06 -7.67
C ALA A 153 11.96 10.02 -6.50
N TYR A 154 11.39 9.75 -5.33
CA TYR A 154 11.56 10.55 -4.11
C TYR A 154 12.46 9.89 -3.06
N LEU A 155 13.15 8.80 -3.42
CA LEU A 155 14.01 8.04 -2.51
C LEU A 155 15.48 8.15 -2.93
N PRO A 156 16.44 7.96 -2.00
CA PRO A 156 17.85 7.90 -2.35
C PRO A 156 18.14 6.89 -3.46
N ALA A 157 19.10 7.20 -4.33
CA ALA A 157 19.50 6.30 -5.40
C ALA A 157 19.91 4.93 -4.85
N GLY A 158 19.48 3.86 -5.50
CA GLY A 158 19.75 2.49 -5.06
C GLY A 158 18.80 1.94 -3.98
N THR A 159 17.85 2.75 -3.48
CA THR A 159 16.85 2.27 -2.49
C THR A 159 16.07 1.09 -3.05
N MET A 160 15.99 0.00 -2.28
CA MET A 160 15.16 -1.15 -2.59
C MET A 160 13.79 -1.04 -1.90
N ILE A 161 12.72 -1.22 -2.67
CA ILE A 161 11.36 -1.33 -2.15
C ILE A 161 10.91 -2.79 -2.28
N ARG A 162 10.63 -3.41 -1.13
CA ARG A 162 9.99 -4.72 -1.04
C ARG A 162 8.71 -4.57 -0.25
N ALA A 163 7.57 -4.95 -0.84
CA ALA A 163 6.29 -4.88 -0.13
C ALA A 163 5.26 -5.85 -0.69
N LYS A 164 4.36 -6.31 0.18
CA LYS A 164 3.11 -6.98 -0.19
C LYS A 164 1.94 -6.05 0.08
N ILE A 165 1.07 -5.89 -0.91
CA ILE A 165 -0.10 -5.02 -0.84
C ILE A 165 -1.34 -5.90 -0.75
N TYR A 166 -2.10 -5.73 0.31
CA TYR A 166 -3.31 -6.49 0.61
C TYR A 166 -4.52 -5.56 0.55
N PRO A 167 -5.30 -5.56 -0.54
CA PRO A 167 -6.67 -5.10 -0.47
C PRO A 167 -7.45 -6.05 0.44
N VAL A 168 -8.02 -5.52 1.52
CA VAL A 168 -8.72 -6.32 2.53
C VAL A 168 -10.14 -5.84 2.78
N ILE A 169 -11.04 -6.79 3.03
CA ILE A 169 -12.41 -6.53 3.43
C ILE A 169 -12.49 -6.69 4.95
N LYS A 170 -12.59 -5.58 5.69
CA LYS A 170 -12.54 -5.60 7.15
C LYS A 170 -13.50 -4.59 7.79
N PRO A 171 -13.86 -4.76 9.08
CA PRO A 171 -14.82 -3.88 9.75
C PRO A 171 -14.42 -2.39 9.77
N LYS A 172 -13.12 -2.10 9.83
CA LYS A 172 -12.60 -0.74 9.88
C LYS A 172 -12.15 -0.29 8.49
N THR A 173 -12.49 0.94 8.12
CA THR A 173 -12.20 1.48 6.77
C THR A 173 -10.80 2.09 6.61
N ASN A 174 -9.92 1.94 7.61
CA ASN A 174 -8.58 2.53 7.58
C ASN A 174 -7.57 1.69 6.76
N SER A 175 -6.62 2.35 6.10
CA SER A 175 -5.42 1.71 5.53
C SER A 175 -4.22 1.90 6.46
N PHE A 176 -3.19 1.06 6.35
CA PHE A 176 -1.97 1.15 7.17
C PHE A 176 -0.82 0.31 6.60
N VAL A 177 0.41 0.66 7.00
CA VAL A 177 1.61 -0.15 6.78
C VAL A 177 1.92 -1.02 8.00
N PHE A 178 2.49 -2.20 7.79
CA PHE A 178 2.82 -3.18 8.82
C PHE A 178 4.15 -3.90 8.52
N GLU A 179 4.84 -4.38 9.57
CA GLU A 179 6.09 -5.17 9.44
C GLU A 179 7.19 -4.53 8.58
N LEU A 180 7.41 -3.22 8.73
CA LEU A 180 8.40 -2.43 7.98
C LEU A 180 9.82 -2.98 8.00
N GLU A 181 10.19 -3.72 9.04
CA GLU A 181 11.57 -4.22 9.23
C GLU A 181 11.82 -5.57 8.55
N THR A 182 10.79 -6.43 8.42
CA THR A 182 10.96 -7.85 8.07
C THR A 182 10.32 -8.20 6.74
N ASP A 183 8.99 -8.10 6.64
CA ASP A 183 8.22 -8.37 5.43
C ASP A 183 7.20 -7.24 5.25
N PRO A 184 7.57 -6.07 4.68
CA PRO A 184 6.70 -4.90 4.68
C PRO A 184 5.38 -5.16 3.98
N ALA A 185 4.29 -4.75 4.62
CA ALA A 185 2.93 -4.94 4.13
C ALA A 185 2.15 -3.63 4.11
N ILE A 186 1.38 -3.41 3.04
CA ILE A 186 0.40 -2.33 2.95
C ILE A 186 -0.98 -2.97 3.00
N PHE A 187 -1.78 -2.65 4.02
CA PHE A 187 -3.18 -3.04 4.10
C PHE A 187 -4.05 -1.89 3.61
N LEU A 188 -4.79 -2.14 2.54
CA LEU A 188 -5.72 -1.19 1.94
C LEU A 188 -7.15 -1.66 2.22
N TYR A 189 -7.98 -0.80 2.83
CA TYR A 189 -9.41 -1.09 2.86
C TYR A 189 -9.96 -1.08 1.43
N LEU A 190 -10.60 -2.18 1.01
CA LEU A 190 -11.22 -2.26 -0.31
C LEU A 190 -12.40 -1.28 -0.39
N ASN A 191 -12.15 -0.10 -0.96
CA ASN A 191 -13.08 1.03 -0.96
C ASN A 191 -13.70 1.25 -2.35
N PRO A 192 -15.00 1.01 -2.53
CA PRO A 192 -15.67 1.24 -3.82
C PRO A 192 -15.72 2.70 -4.29
N GLU A 193 -15.51 3.65 -3.39
CA GLU A 193 -15.49 5.08 -3.73
C GLU A 193 -14.12 5.53 -4.27
N MET A 194 -13.09 4.68 -4.19
CA MET A 194 -11.74 5.00 -4.62
C MET A 194 -11.50 4.54 -6.06
N ASN A 195 -11.19 5.48 -6.94
CA ASN A 195 -10.82 5.18 -8.33
C ASN A 195 -9.36 4.68 -8.45
N ALA A 196 -8.99 4.19 -9.64
CA ALA A 196 -7.67 3.62 -9.89
C ALA A 196 -6.53 4.62 -9.64
N THR A 197 -6.69 5.89 -10.05
CA THR A 197 -5.68 6.93 -9.82
C THR A 197 -5.48 7.23 -8.34
N GLN A 198 -6.56 7.27 -7.56
CA GLN A 198 -6.48 7.46 -6.11
C GLN A 198 -5.79 6.27 -5.45
N LEU A 199 -6.15 5.04 -5.82
CA LEU A 199 -5.48 3.82 -5.34
C LEU A 199 -3.97 3.89 -5.61
N GLU A 200 -3.61 4.17 -6.86
CA GLU A 200 -2.22 4.25 -7.32
C GLU A 200 -1.41 5.33 -6.61
N ASN A 201 -2.03 6.47 -6.28
CA ASN A 201 -1.41 7.53 -5.51
C ASN A 201 -1.25 7.12 -4.03
N THR A 202 -2.26 6.47 -3.45
CA THR A 202 -2.18 5.92 -2.09
C THR A 202 -1.06 4.89 -2.01
N VAL A 203 -0.99 3.95 -2.94
CA VAL A 203 0.08 2.95 -2.99
C VAL A 203 1.45 3.61 -3.13
N ALA A 204 1.61 4.59 -4.02
CA ALA A 204 2.87 5.32 -4.15
C ALA A 204 3.28 6.02 -2.84
N HIS A 205 2.32 6.63 -2.13
CA HIS A 205 2.55 7.26 -0.83
C HIS A 205 3.01 6.25 0.23
N GLU A 206 2.34 5.11 0.35
CA GLU A 206 2.71 4.08 1.34
C GLU A 206 4.05 3.41 0.98
N LEU A 207 4.32 3.18 -0.31
CA LEU A 207 5.61 2.67 -0.78
C LEU A 207 6.75 3.65 -0.54
N HIS A 208 6.48 4.96 -0.57
CA HIS A 208 7.46 5.97 -0.18
C HIS A 208 7.85 5.81 1.30
N HIS A 209 6.88 5.58 2.21
CA HIS A 209 7.18 5.31 3.62
C HIS A 209 7.99 4.02 3.81
N ILE A 210 7.63 2.94 3.10
CA ILE A 210 8.39 1.68 3.13
C ILE A 210 9.82 1.88 2.61
N GLY A 211 9.97 2.57 1.49
CA GLY A 211 11.27 2.86 0.91
C GLY A 211 12.13 3.77 1.78
N LEU A 212 11.53 4.77 2.44
CA LEU A 212 12.21 5.63 3.40
C LEU A 212 12.68 4.82 4.60
N ALA A 213 11.84 3.94 5.15
CA ALA A 213 12.24 3.01 6.20
C ALA A 213 13.41 2.12 5.70
N ALA A 214 13.33 1.54 4.51
CA ALA A 214 14.40 0.71 3.96
C ALA A 214 15.72 1.48 3.73
N ALA A 215 15.65 2.76 3.34
CA ALA A 215 16.82 3.61 3.16
C ALA A 215 17.42 4.09 4.48
N CYS A 216 16.59 4.32 5.51
CA CYS A 216 17.01 4.90 6.78
C CYS A 216 17.27 3.87 7.90
N LEU A 217 16.62 2.70 7.89
CA LEU A 217 16.88 1.61 8.84
C LEU A 217 18.35 1.14 8.83
N PRO A 218 19.07 1.08 7.68
CA PRO A 218 20.52 0.82 7.73
C PRO A 218 21.36 2.04 8.15
N VAL A 219 20.81 3.26 8.21
CA VAL A 219 21.57 4.51 8.45
C VAL A 219 21.46 5.03 9.90
N TYR A 220 20.38 4.69 10.62
CA TYR A 220 20.18 5.12 12.01
C TYR A 220 20.99 4.34 13.05
N GLU A 221 21.74 3.32 12.65
CA GLU A 221 22.75 2.67 13.48
C GLU A 221 24.15 2.80 12.87
N SER A 222 24.46 3.94 12.23
CA SER A 222 25.86 4.25 11.98
C SER A 222 26.64 4.20 13.31
N GLU A 223 27.85 3.65 13.29
CA GLU A 223 28.77 3.65 14.45
C GLU A 223 28.97 5.07 15.01
N GLU A 224 28.73 6.10 14.18
CA GLU A 224 28.72 7.50 14.55
C GLU A 224 27.46 7.93 15.33
N TYR A 225 26.27 7.43 14.98
CA TYR A 225 25.05 7.65 15.75
C TYR A 225 25.09 6.95 17.12
N LYS A 226 25.68 5.75 17.19
CA LYS A 226 25.89 5.00 18.45
C LYS A 226 26.80 5.76 19.43
N LYS A 227 27.69 6.62 18.92
CA LYS A 227 28.57 7.48 19.72
C LYS A 227 27.91 8.77 20.20
N LYS A 228 26.70 9.12 19.75
CA LYS A 228 26.01 10.34 20.19
C LYS A 228 25.47 10.19 21.62
N PRO A 229 25.39 11.30 22.40
CA PRO A 229 24.84 11.28 23.76
C PRO A 229 23.42 10.71 23.80
N PRO A 230 23.00 10.07 24.92
CA PRO A 230 21.64 9.53 25.09
C PRO A 230 20.54 10.57 24.82
N GLU A 231 20.77 11.84 25.15
CA GLU A 231 19.79 12.93 24.97
C GLU A 231 19.45 13.22 23.50
N VAL A 232 20.35 12.86 22.57
CA VAL A 232 20.17 13.07 21.12
C VAL A 232 19.60 11.81 20.44
N ARG A 233 19.59 10.68 21.14
CA ARG A 233 19.12 9.38 20.65
C ARG A 233 17.65 9.07 20.99
N ALA A 234 16.98 9.95 21.76
CA ALA A 234 15.65 9.73 22.36
C ALA A 234 14.51 10.45 21.60
#